data_AF-A0A7J4KBB5-F1
#
_entry.id   AF-A0A7J4KBB5-F1
#
_cell.length_a   1.000
_cell.length_b   1.000
_cell.length_c   1.000
_cell.angle_alpha   90.00
_cell.angle_beta   90.00
_cell.angle_gamma   90.00
#
_symmetry.space_group_name_H-M   'P 1'
#
loop_
_entity.id
_entity.type
_entity.pdbx_description
1 polymer ?
#
loop_
_entity_poly.entity_id
_entity_poly.type
_entity_poly.pdbx_seq_one_letter_code
_entity_poly.pdbx_strand_id
1 'polypeptide(L)' 'MKHLPIVSGKDVVRALGRAGFSLIRQRGSHVRMRKKLSTITLNITIPLHY' A
#
# COMPACT_ATOMS: atom_id res chain seq x y z
N MET A 1 25.12 4.61 11.98
CA MET A 1 23.64 4.76 11.97
C MET A 1 23.07 3.84 10.90
N LYS A 2 22.12 2.95 11.21
CA LYS A 2 21.46 2.11 10.18
C LYS A 2 20.38 2.95 9.50
N HIS A 3 20.56 3.24 8.23
CA HIS A 3 19.53 3.89 7.42
C HIS A 3 18.47 2.86 7.05
N LEU A 4 17.19 3.23 7.20
CA LEU A 4 16.10 2.41 6.66
C LEU A 4 16.17 2.42 5.13
N PRO A 5 15.80 1.31 4.47
CA PRO A 5 15.74 1.27 3.03
C PRO A 5 14.71 2.28 2.51
N ILE A 6 15.11 3.07 1.52
CA ILE A 6 14.18 3.87 0.75
C ILE A 6 13.43 2.91 -0.18
N VAL A 7 12.11 2.83 -0.04
CA VAL A 7 11.26 1.97 -0.87
C VAL A 7 10.36 2.82 -1.75
N SER A 8 10.18 2.42 -3.01
CA SER A 8 9.25 3.12 -3.90
C SER A 8 7.80 2.82 -3.52
N GLY A 9 6.86 3.71 -3.87
CA GLY A 9 5.44 3.44 -3.67
C GLY A 9 4.97 2.16 -4.40
N LYS A 10 5.59 1.83 -5.54
CA LYS A 10 5.32 0.58 -6.27
C LYS A 10 5.73 -0.65 -5.46
N ASP A 11 6.85 -0.58 -4.76
CA ASP A 11 7.32 -1.68 -3.91
C ASP A 11 6.43 -1.85 -2.68
N VAL A 12 5.92 -0.74 -2.11
CA VAL A 12 4.92 -0.77 -1.04
C VAL A 12 3.64 -1.45 -1.51
N VAL A 13 3.10 -1.09 -2.68
CA VAL A 13 1.90 -1.72 -3.25
C VAL A 13 2.10 -3.23 -3.43
N ARG A 14 3.25 -3.66 -3.97
CA ARG A 14 3.57 -5.09 -4.13
C ARG A 14 3.70 -5.82 -2.80
N ALA A 15 4.34 -5.21 -1.81
CA ALA A 15 4.49 -5.79 -0.48
C ALA A 15 3.14 -5.95 0.23
N LEU A 16 2.29 -4.92 0.19
CA LEU A 16 0.94 -4.96 0.76
C LEU A 16 0.04 -5.96 0.03
N GLY A 17 0.17 -6.09 -1.29
CA GLY A 17 -0.49 -7.12 -2.09
C GLY A 17 -0.20 -8.52 -1.57
N ARG A 18 1.09 -8.85 -1.36
CA ARG A 18 1.52 -10.12 -0.76
C ARG A 18 1.04 -10.31 0.68
N ALA A 19 0.85 -9.21 1.42
CA ALA A 19 0.30 -9.23 2.78
C ALA A 19 -1.25 -9.35 2.83
N GLY A 20 -1.91 -9.53 1.69
CA GLY A 20 -3.37 -9.73 1.59
C GLY A 20 -4.18 -8.44 1.46
N PHE A 21 -3.56 -7.32 1.12
CA PHE A 21 -4.27 -6.11 0.73
C PHE A 21 -4.64 -6.18 -0.76
N SER A 22 -5.86 -5.77 -1.11
CA SER A 22 -6.31 -5.63 -2.49
C SER A 22 -6.39 -4.15 -2.90
N LEU A 23 -6.11 -3.89 -4.19
CA LEU A 23 -6.29 -2.58 -4.79
C LEU A 23 -7.78 -2.23 -4.84
N ILE A 24 -8.17 -1.06 -4.31
CA ILE A 24 -9.57 -0.62 -4.31
C ILE A 24 -9.82 0.47 -5.34
N ARG A 25 -8.93 1.48 -5.40
CA ARG A 25 -9.00 2.55 -6.40
C ARG A 25 -7.68 3.27 -6.51
N GLN A 26 -7.49 3.97 -7.62
CA GLN A 26 -6.42 4.95 -7.79
C GLN A 26 -7.02 6.26 -8.28
N ARG A 27 -6.60 7.38 -7.68
CA ARG A 27 -6.93 8.73 -8.17
C ARG A 27 -5.63 9.51 -8.31
N GLY A 28 -5.26 9.83 -9.55
CA GLY A 28 -3.95 10.38 -9.87
C GLY A 28 -2.84 9.44 -9.38
N SER A 29 -1.86 9.99 -8.67
CA SER A 29 -0.75 9.22 -8.07
C SER A 29 -1.13 8.48 -6.79
N HIS A 30 -2.31 8.65 -6.22
CA HIS A 30 -2.65 8.03 -4.94
C HIS A 30 -3.43 6.73 -5.12
N VAL A 31 -2.83 5.63 -4.67
CA VAL A 31 -3.42 4.28 -4.68
C VAL A 31 -4.03 3.99 -3.33
N ARG A 32 -5.27 3.51 -3.30
CA ARG A 32 -5.92 3.01 -2.08
C ARG A 32 -6.01 1.50 -2.11
N MET A 33 -5.46 0.86 -1.07
CA MET A 33 -5.53 -0.59 -0.86
C MET A 33 -6.32 -0.92 0.41
N ARG A 34 -6.89 -2.13 0.48
CA ARG A 34 -7.72 -2.58 1.60
C ARG A 34 -7.44 -4.03 1.94
N LYS A 35 -7.41 -4.34 3.24
CA LYS A 35 -7.42 -5.72 3.75
C LYS A 35 -8.63 -5.89 4.64
N LYS A 36 -9.49 -6.87 4.32
CA LYS A 36 -10.60 -7.27 5.18
C LYS A 36 -10.14 -8.38 6.11
N LEU A 37 -10.29 -8.16 7.40
CA LEU A 37 -10.15 -9.18 8.45
C LEU A 37 -11.55 -9.50 8.98
N SER A 38 -11.67 -10.54 9.81
CA SER A 38 -12.96 -10.99 10.36
C SER A 38 -13.70 -9.90 11.15
N THR A 39 -12.96 -9.02 11.83
CA THR A 39 -13.52 -8.00 12.72
C THR A 39 -13.28 -6.56 12.27
N ILE A 40 -12.33 -6.34 11.36
CA ILE A 40 -11.91 -4.99 10.95
C ILE A 40 -11.54 -4.92 9.47
N THR A 41 -11.76 -3.76 8.86
CA THR A 41 -11.27 -3.44 7.52
C THR A 41 -10.17 -2.40 7.61
N LEU A 42 -8.96 -2.77 7.17
CA LEU A 42 -7.82 -1.85 7.07
C LEU A 42 -7.84 -1.18 5.70
N ASN A 43 -7.74 0.16 5.68
CA ASN A 43 -7.62 0.93 4.44
C ASN A 43 -6.33 1.75 4.49
N ILE A 44 -5.54 1.71 3.42
CA ILE A 44 -4.26 2.41 3.31
C ILE A 44 -4.24 3.18 1.99
N THR A 45 -3.73 4.42 2.02
CA THR A 45 -3.46 5.21 0.81
C THR A 45 -1.94 5.28 0.63
N ILE A 46 -1.46 4.92 -0.55
CA ILE A 46 -0.05 4.90 -0.93
C ILE A 46 0.17 5.92 -2.05
N PRO A 47 1.06 6.90 -1.86
CA PRO A 47 1.47 7.77 -2.94
C PRO A 47 2.41 7.05 -3.91
N LEU A 48 2.08 7.09 -5.19
CA LEU A 48 2.90 6.70 -6.33
C LEU A 48 3.40 7.97 -7.03
N HIS A 49 4.25 8.75 -6.35
CA HIS A 49 5.01 9.82 -7.01
C HIS A 49 6.04 9.18 -7.94
N TYR A 50 6.23 9.76 -9.12
CA TYR A 50 7.33 9.45 -10.03
C TYR A 50 8.53 10.33 -9.69
#